data_AF-A0AAJ8JVK6-F1
#
_entry.id   AF-A0AAJ8JVK6-F1
#
_cell.length_a   1.000
_cell.length_b   1.000
_cell.length_c   1.000
_cell.angle_alpha   90.00
_cell.angle_beta   90.00
_cell.angle_gamma   90.00
#
_symmetry.space_group_name_H-M   'P 1'
#
loop_
_entity.id
_entity.type
_entity.pdbx_description
1 polymer ?
#
loop_
_entity_poly.entity_id
_entity_poly.type
_entity_poly.pdbx_seq_one_letter_code
_entity_poly.pdbx_strand_id
1 'polypeptide(L)'
;MLQPLIAPYVGMPKGETPSIHIVEVLKQSTWPGEWPIPALTPAEWVNGELVSPALLMLHIFSMPTTKARLRRDLIRHHSTLETIPEAYRHLIEVKFVLGKPPPGHAIYDEKEALEIDREEKLYGDLVRLEGLRGGENMNEGKSLEWLRWVGRRKRVGLWVLKCDDDTFPILPNLLPFLLKQDPANPSYVGTGLGRSTKYHHYFEGMMYGFSWGVVKTLAMTDIPEDYQYRQWHEDASIGELLFSLPLSPSAPKSCFQSPRTSQLAQYKGAFTHSPKSPDPCTGLRRLDLWDKLRNWHREFFRRADQGAVGWHWLKDDAQYIDAYETAKRELEKIGRWKWDVPSGWKSSLQR
;
A
#
# COMPACT_ATOMS: atom_id res chain seq x y z
N MET A 1 12.61 -27.60 7.69
CA MET A 1 12.50 -27.08 9.08
C MET A 1 11.55 -25.90 9.02
N LEU A 2 10.30 -26.06 9.48
CA LEU A 2 9.27 -25.00 9.43
C LEU A 2 9.64 -23.87 10.40
N GLN A 3 9.63 -22.63 9.92
CA GLN A 3 9.99 -21.45 10.70
C GLN A 3 9.02 -21.22 11.88
N PRO A 4 9.50 -20.74 13.04
CA PRO A 4 8.70 -20.46 14.24
C PRO A 4 7.71 -19.27 14.11
N LEU A 5 7.33 -18.91 12.89
CA LEU A 5 6.43 -17.79 12.56
C LEU A 5 4.93 -18.11 12.68
N ILE A 6 4.56 -19.32 13.13
CA ILE A 6 3.14 -19.70 13.31
C ILE A 6 2.65 -19.39 14.74
N ALA A 7 3.53 -18.93 15.63
CA ALA A 7 3.21 -18.71 17.04
C ALA A 7 2.11 -17.65 17.35
N PRO A 8 1.78 -16.65 16.52
CA PRO A 8 0.67 -15.74 16.82
C PRO A 8 -0.70 -16.20 16.27
N TYR A 9 -0.82 -17.37 15.63
CA TYR A 9 -2.13 -17.89 15.22
C TYR A 9 -2.98 -18.45 16.39
N VAL A 10 -2.57 -18.17 17.64
CA VAL A 10 -3.30 -18.47 18.88
C VAL A 10 -4.48 -17.51 19.00
N GLY A 11 -5.57 -17.83 18.30
CA GLY A 11 -6.80 -17.03 18.32
C GLY A 11 -7.77 -17.35 17.19
N MET A 12 -7.30 -17.96 16.08
CA MET A 12 -8.21 -18.41 15.03
C MET A 12 -8.91 -19.71 15.45
N PRO A 13 -10.25 -19.80 15.34
CA PRO A 13 -10.97 -21.03 15.62
C PRO A 13 -10.35 -22.18 14.82
N LYS A 14 -9.86 -23.19 15.54
CA LYS A 14 -9.34 -24.42 14.93
C LYS A 14 -10.50 -25.10 14.21
N GLY A 15 -10.51 -25.11 12.88
CA GLY A 15 -11.35 -26.04 12.11
C GLY A 15 -11.88 -25.56 10.77
N GLU A 16 -12.00 -24.26 10.53
CA GLU A 16 -12.60 -23.77 9.29
C GLU A 16 -11.54 -23.16 8.38
N THR A 17 -11.35 -23.74 7.20
CA THR A 17 -10.77 -23.02 6.07
C THR A 17 -11.68 -21.85 5.76
N PRO A 18 -11.19 -20.59 5.79
CA PRO A 18 -11.89 -19.46 5.23
C PRO A 18 -12.56 -19.81 3.91
N SER A 19 -13.88 -19.69 3.83
CA SER A 19 -14.53 -19.63 2.53
C SER A 19 -14.07 -18.34 1.87
N ILE A 20 -13.44 -18.42 0.70
CA ILE A 20 -13.11 -17.23 -0.09
C ILE A 20 -14.43 -16.54 -0.43
N HIS A 21 -14.59 -15.31 0.05
CA HIS A 21 -15.77 -14.52 -0.29
C HIS A 21 -15.54 -13.78 -1.60
N ILE A 22 -16.38 -14.06 -2.59
CA ILE A 22 -16.37 -13.32 -3.85
C ILE A 22 -17.23 -12.07 -3.68
N VAL A 23 -16.63 -10.91 -3.92
CA VAL A 23 -17.35 -9.63 -3.97
C VAL A 23 -17.91 -9.47 -5.38
N GLU A 24 -19.13 -9.95 -5.61
CA GLU A 24 -19.74 -10.04 -6.95
C GLU A 24 -19.83 -8.69 -7.66
N VAL A 25 -20.06 -7.59 -6.94
CA VAL A 25 -20.10 -6.24 -7.52
C VAL A 25 -18.76 -5.84 -8.14
N LEU A 26 -17.63 -6.34 -7.62
CA LEU A 26 -16.32 -6.10 -8.23
C LEU A 26 -16.17 -6.85 -9.54
N LYS A 27 -16.77 -8.04 -9.71
CA LYS A 27 -16.68 -8.79 -10.98
C LYS A 27 -17.38 -8.08 -12.14
N GLN A 28 -18.30 -7.18 -11.84
CA GLN A 28 -19.07 -6.39 -12.80
C GLN A 28 -18.47 -5.00 -13.06
N SER A 29 -17.39 -4.64 -12.36
CA SER A 29 -16.74 -3.34 -12.49
C SER A 29 -15.77 -3.27 -13.69
N THR A 30 -15.28 -2.08 -14.00
CA THR A 30 -14.26 -1.86 -15.04
C THR A 30 -12.98 -2.62 -14.73
N TRP A 31 -12.48 -3.39 -15.70
CA TRP A 31 -11.26 -4.16 -15.52
C TRP A 31 -10.07 -3.22 -15.26
N PRO A 32 -9.19 -3.51 -14.28
CA PRO A 32 -8.10 -2.59 -13.92
C PRO A 32 -7.22 -2.13 -15.09
N GLY A 33 -6.99 -2.96 -16.11
CA GLY A 33 -6.16 -2.61 -17.26
C GLY A 33 -6.85 -1.72 -18.31
N GLU A 34 -8.15 -1.42 -18.17
CA GLU A 34 -8.90 -0.50 -19.04
C GLU A 34 -8.82 0.96 -18.59
N TRP A 35 -8.39 1.22 -17.34
CA TRP A 35 -8.25 2.58 -16.87
C TRP A 35 -7.09 3.30 -17.56
N PRO A 36 -7.26 4.57 -17.97
CA PRO A 36 -6.18 5.33 -18.58
C PRO A 36 -5.04 5.51 -17.58
N ILE A 37 -3.82 5.28 -18.06
CA ILE A 37 -2.60 5.53 -17.30
C ILE A 37 -2.21 6.99 -17.49
N PRO A 38 -2.05 7.75 -16.41
CA PRO A 38 -1.68 9.15 -16.54
C PRO A 38 -0.26 9.30 -17.05
N ALA A 39 -0.05 10.20 -18.02
CA ALA A 39 1.29 10.60 -18.42
C ALA A 39 1.89 11.49 -17.32
N LEU A 40 3.13 11.22 -16.91
CA LEU A 40 3.83 12.13 -15.99
C LEU A 40 4.11 13.45 -16.69
N THR A 41 3.89 14.55 -15.96
CA THR A 41 4.09 15.92 -16.44
C THR A 41 4.93 16.72 -15.44
N PRO A 42 5.45 17.90 -15.82
CA PRO A 42 5.96 18.86 -14.84
C PRO A 42 4.89 19.26 -13.81
N ALA A 43 5.33 19.89 -12.71
CA ALA A 43 4.42 20.31 -11.65
C ALA A 43 3.33 21.25 -12.18
N GLU A 44 2.08 20.92 -11.87
CA GLU A 44 0.91 21.73 -12.25
C GLU A 44 0.06 21.99 -11.02
N TRP A 45 -0.26 23.26 -10.78
CA TRP A 45 -0.99 23.72 -9.61
C TRP A 45 -2.32 24.36 -10.02
N VAL A 46 -3.41 23.94 -9.40
CA VAL A 46 -4.75 24.51 -9.58
C VAL A 46 -5.28 24.91 -8.21
N ASN A 47 -5.57 26.20 -8.01
CA ASN A 47 -6.04 26.75 -6.73
C ASN A 47 -5.13 26.41 -5.54
N GLY A 48 -3.81 26.37 -5.77
CA GLY A 48 -2.83 26.02 -4.72
C GLY A 48 -2.68 24.52 -4.45
N GLU A 49 -3.42 23.66 -5.17
CA GLU A 49 -3.26 22.20 -5.07
C GLU A 49 -2.46 21.65 -6.25
N LEU A 50 -1.51 20.77 -5.96
CA LEU A 50 -0.74 20.05 -6.98
C LEU A 50 -1.65 19.01 -7.65
N VAL A 51 -1.92 19.16 -8.94
CA VAL A 51 -2.80 18.26 -9.72
C VAL A 51 -2.04 17.38 -10.71
N SER A 52 -0.79 17.71 -11.02
CA SER A 52 0.05 16.90 -11.92
C SER A 52 0.18 15.46 -11.41
N PRO A 53 0.19 14.46 -12.32
CA PRO A 53 0.30 13.06 -11.94
C PRO A 53 1.54 12.72 -11.12
N ALA A 54 1.38 11.87 -10.13
CA ALA A 54 2.48 11.33 -9.33
C ALA A 54 3.03 10.03 -9.94
N LEU A 55 4.35 9.84 -9.90
CA LEU A 55 4.97 8.53 -10.09
C LEU A 55 4.58 7.59 -8.92
N LEU A 56 4.67 8.10 -7.69
CA LEU A 56 4.39 7.33 -6.48
C LEU A 56 3.58 8.18 -5.49
N MET A 57 2.47 7.63 -5.04
CA MET A 57 1.73 8.08 -3.87
C MET A 57 2.03 7.13 -2.72
N LEU A 58 2.89 7.53 -1.79
CA LEU A 58 3.29 6.75 -0.61
C LEU A 58 2.55 7.26 0.62
N HIS A 59 1.53 6.54 1.04
CA HIS A 59 0.66 6.97 2.15
C HIS A 59 0.98 6.14 3.40
N ILE A 60 1.28 6.82 4.50
CA ILE A 60 1.74 6.23 5.75
C ILE A 60 0.54 6.16 6.69
N PHE A 61 0.11 4.95 7.04
CA PHE A 61 -0.96 4.75 8.00
C PHE A 61 -0.45 5.09 9.39
N SER A 62 -1.18 5.97 10.08
CA SER A 62 -0.86 6.42 11.42
C SER A 62 -2.14 6.67 12.21
N MET A 63 -2.02 6.83 13.54
CA MET A 63 -3.15 6.95 14.46
C MET A 63 -3.40 8.43 14.86
N PRO A 64 -4.64 8.83 15.20
CA PRO A 64 -4.96 10.15 15.72
C PRO A 64 -4.67 10.23 17.23
N THR A 65 -3.42 9.95 17.61
CA THR A 65 -2.95 9.97 19.00
C THR A 65 -1.68 10.81 19.13
N THR A 66 -1.42 11.34 20.32
CA THR A 66 -0.21 12.13 20.59
C THR A 66 1.08 11.37 20.24
N LYS A 67 1.16 10.09 20.63
CA LYS A 67 2.34 9.25 20.31
C LYS A 67 2.56 9.14 18.80
N ALA A 68 1.49 8.87 18.05
CA ALA A 68 1.56 8.75 16.60
C ALA A 68 1.85 10.10 15.92
N ARG A 69 1.35 11.22 16.45
CA ARG A 69 1.71 12.56 15.96
C ARG A 69 3.20 12.86 16.09
N LEU A 70 3.78 12.56 17.26
CA LEU A 70 5.24 12.67 17.45
C LEU A 70 6.01 11.77 16.49
N ARG A 71 5.50 10.55 16.22
CA ARG A 71 6.07 9.66 15.20
C ARG A 71 6.00 10.28 13.79
N ARG A 72 4.89 10.91 13.40
CA ARG A 72 4.79 11.61 12.12
C ARG A 72 5.79 12.75 12.02
N ASP A 73 5.95 13.55 13.07
CA ASP A 73 6.97 14.62 13.12
C ASP A 73 8.39 14.06 12.97
N LEU A 74 8.70 12.92 13.62
CA LEU A 74 9.96 12.21 13.42
C LEU A 74 10.16 11.77 11.96
N ILE A 75 9.13 11.18 11.35
CA ILE A 75 9.16 10.75 9.94
C ILE A 75 9.37 11.95 9.00
N ARG A 76 8.75 13.10 9.28
CA ARG A 76 8.99 14.35 8.52
C ARG A 76 10.44 14.81 8.67
N HIS A 77 11.00 14.73 9.87
CA HIS A 77 12.39 15.10 10.12
C HIS A 77 13.38 14.18 9.38
N HIS A 78 13.12 12.88 9.38
CA HIS A 78 13.90 11.85 8.68
C HIS A 78 13.23 11.42 7.37
N SER A 79 12.77 12.40 6.60
CA SER A 79 11.90 12.15 5.45
C SER A 79 12.64 11.49 4.30
N THR A 80 12.07 10.40 3.79
CA THR A 80 12.56 9.73 2.58
C THR A 80 12.54 10.65 1.34
N LEU A 81 11.75 11.74 1.34
CA LEU A 81 11.74 12.74 0.26
C LEU A 81 13.06 13.47 0.11
N GLU A 82 13.92 13.49 1.13
CA GLU A 82 15.25 14.09 1.00
C GLU A 82 16.08 13.38 -0.07
N THR A 83 15.82 12.10 -0.31
CA THR A 83 16.52 11.29 -1.30
C THR A 83 16.12 11.68 -2.73
N ILE A 84 15.04 12.43 -2.89
CA ILE A 84 14.51 12.87 -4.18
C ILE A 84 15.04 14.26 -4.50
N PRO A 85 15.69 14.47 -5.67
CA PRO A 85 16.09 15.80 -6.10
C PRO A 85 14.89 16.73 -6.19
N GLU A 86 15.06 17.98 -5.77
CA GLU A 86 13.95 18.93 -5.56
C GLU A 86 13.04 19.09 -6.79
N ALA A 87 13.63 19.20 -7.97
CA ALA A 87 12.93 19.33 -9.27
C ALA A 87 12.04 18.12 -9.65
N TYR A 88 12.05 17.03 -8.87
CA TYR A 88 11.22 15.84 -9.10
C TYR A 88 10.36 15.46 -7.90
N ARG A 89 10.40 16.24 -6.81
CA ARG A 89 9.60 15.94 -5.62
C ARG A 89 8.10 16.00 -5.91
N HIS A 90 7.67 16.78 -6.91
CA HIS A 90 6.27 16.82 -7.37
C HIS A 90 5.79 15.48 -7.95
N LEU A 91 6.69 14.56 -8.31
CA LEU A 91 6.33 13.21 -8.75
C LEU A 91 6.03 12.26 -7.58
N ILE A 92 6.33 12.66 -6.34
CA ILE A 92 6.16 11.83 -5.15
C ILE A 92 5.18 12.51 -4.20
N GLU A 93 4.12 11.82 -3.82
CA GLU A 93 3.23 12.23 -2.75
C GLU A 93 3.57 11.42 -1.50
N VAL A 94 3.82 12.09 -0.39
CA VAL A 94 3.89 11.47 0.94
C VAL A 94 2.81 12.10 1.79
N LYS A 95 1.91 11.27 2.33
CA LYS A 95 0.81 11.72 3.20
C LYS A 95 0.60 10.73 4.34
N PHE A 96 0.10 11.22 5.46
CA PHE A 96 -0.29 10.39 6.60
C PHE A 96 -1.80 10.14 6.59
N VAL A 97 -2.22 8.89 6.74
CA VAL A 97 -3.63 8.50 6.69
C VAL A 97 -4.12 8.15 8.08
N LEU A 98 -5.13 8.89 8.54
CA LEU A 98 -5.78 8.75 9.84
C LEU A 98 -7.28 8.60 9.65
N GLY A 99 -7.91 7.79 10.46
CA GLY A 99 -9.34 7.86 10.72
C GLY A 99 -9.69 9.09 11.56
N LYS A 100 -10.92 9.57 11.40
CA LYS A 100 -11.47 10.68 12.17
C LYS A 100 -12.52 10.14 13.15
N PRO A 101 -12.13 9.77 14.39
CA PRO A 101 -13.10 9.32 15.38
C PRO A 101 -14.10 10.44 15.70
N PRO A 102 -15.41 10.14 15.79
CA PRO A 102 -16.40 11.14 16.15
C PRO A 102 -16.30 11.49 17.64
N PRO A 103 -16.78 12.69 18.06
CA PRO A 103 -16.90 13.04 19.47
C PRO A 103 -17.66 11.96 20.26
N GLY A 104 -17.14 11.59 21.43
CA GLY A 104 -17.71 10.53 22.28
C GLY A 104 -17.22 9.11 21.96
N HIS A 105 -16.42 8.92 20.91
CA HIS A 105 -15.76 7.64 20.64
C HIS A 105 -14.63 7.36 21.65
N ALA A 106 -14.35 6.09 21.95
CA ALA A 106 -13.44 5.68 23.04
C ALA A 106 -11.99 6.18 22.89
N ILE A 107 -11.53 6.42 21.66
CA ILE A 107 -10.19 6.95 21.35
C ILE A 107 -10.22 8.43 20.94
N TYR A 108 -11.37 9.08 21.00
CA TYR A 108 -11.48 10.51 20.70
C TYR A 108 -10.93 11.33 21.87
N ASP A 109 -9.97 12.19 21.59
CA ASP A 109 -9.46 13.20 22.52
C ASP A 109 -9.60 14.58 21.86
N GLU A 110 -10.33 15.48 22.50
CA GLU A 110 -10.63 16.81 21.96
C GLU A 110 -9.37 17.66 21.80
N LYS A 111 -8.41 17.55 22.73
CA LYS A 111 -7.15 18.31 22.65
C LYS A 111 -6.30 17.80 21.50
N GLU A 112 -6.17 16.48 21.36
CA GLU A 112 -5.42 15.87 20.26
C GLU A 112 -6.11 16.14 18.92
N ALA A 113 -7.44 16.17 18.84
CA ALA A 113 -8.15 16.57 17.63
C ALA A 113 -7.80 18.00 17.20
N LEU A 114 -7.68 18.93 18.15
CA LEU A 114 -7.23 20.31 17.88
C LEU A 114 -5.75 20.36 17.46
N GLU A 115 -4.87 19.53 18.03
CA GLU A 115 -3.48 19.45 17.58
C GLU A 115 -3.35 18.88 16.17
N ILE A 116 -4.18 17.89 15.82
CA ILE A 116 -4.26 17.34 14.45
C ILE A 116 -4.75 18.41 13.47
N ASP A 117 -5.71 19.25 13.85
CA ASP A 117 -6.16 20.38 13.01
C ASP A 117 -5.05 21.42 12.79
N ARG A 118 -4.17 21.63 13.78
CA ARG A 118 -2.99 22.49 13.64
C ARG A 118 -1.92 21.84 12.77
N GLU A 119 -1.67 20.54 12.96
CA GLU A 119 -0.75 19.74 12.16
C GLU A 119 -1.13 19.79 10.66
N GLU A 120 -2.41 19.59 10.34
CA GLU A 120 -2.90 19.67 8.96
C GLU A 120 -2.69 21.06 8.35
N LYS A 121 -2.97 22.13 9.11
CA LYS A 121 -2.72 23.51 8.65
C LYS A 121 -1.24 23.80 8.41
N LEU A 122 -0.36 23.20 9.22
CA LEU A 122 1.07 23.44 9.15
C LEU A 122 1.74 22.69 7.99
N TYR A 123 1.36 21.42 7.78
CA TYR A 123 2.06 20.54 6.84
C TYR A 123 1.25 20.17 5.58
N GLY A 124 -0.09 20.21 5.62
CA GLY A 124 -0.96 19.86 4.50
C GLY A 124 -0.81 18.42 4.00
N ASP A 125 -0.27 17.53 4.83
CA ASP A 125 0.10 16.17 4.49
C ASP A 125 -0.76 15.11 5.17
N LEU A 126 -1.86 15.49 5.85
CA LEU A 126 -2.78 14.51 6.42
C LEU A 126 -3.91 14.14 5.45
N VAL A 127 -4.41 12.93 5.64
CA VAL A 127 -5.63 12.40 5.04
C VAL A 127 -6.49 11.93 6.18
N ARG A 128 -7.63 12.59 6.37
CA ARG A 128 -8.58 12.28 7.44
C ARG A 128 -9.77 11.55 6.82
N LEU A 129 -9.80 10.24 7.03
CA LEU A 129 -10.87 9.37 6.54
C LEU A 129 -12.09 9.54 7.47
N GLU A 130 -13.20 9.92 6.86
CA GLU A 130 -14.49 10.01 7.54
C GLU A 130 -15.29 8.72 7.31
N GLY A 131 -16.26 8.44 8.19
CA GLY A 131 -17.18 7.30 7.99
C GLY A 131 -16.65 5.93 8.42
N LEU A 132 -15.47 5.84 9.04
CA LEU A 132 -15.05 4.60 9.69
C LEU A 132 -15.90 4.35 10.94
N ARG A 133 -16.63 3.23 10.99
CA ARG A 133 -17.56 2.90 12.10
C ARG A 133 -16.91 2.93 13.48
N GLY A 134 -15.67 2.42 13.61
CA GLY A 134 -14.87 2.50 14.83
C GLY A 134 -13.96 3.73 14.92
N GLY A 135 -14.17 4.75 14.08
CA GLY A 135 -13.42 6.00 14.04
C GLY A 135 -11.99 5.89 13.51
N GLU A 136 -11.22 4.94 14.01
CA GLU A 136 -9.86 4.58 13.58
C GLU A 136 -9.60 3.10 13.93
N ASN A 137 -9.71 2.24 12.93
CA ASN A 137 -9.32 0.83 13.05
C ASN A 137 -8.96 0.28 11.67
N MET A 138 -7.75 -0.28 11.55
CA MET A 138 -7.27 -0.86 10.30
C MET A 138 -8.19 -1.98 9.80
N ASN A 139 -8.68 -2.83 10.72
CA ASN A 139 -9.53 -3.99 10.41
C ASN A 139 -11.00 -3.62 10.12
N GLU A 140 -11.39 -2.35 10.24
CA GLU A 140 -12.77 -1.88 10.02
C GLU A 140 -12.86 -0.94 8.82
N GLY A 141 -12.17 -1.29 7.73
CA GLY A 141 -12.36 -0.64 6.43
C GLY A 141 -11.40 0.51 6.10
N LYS A 142 -10.44 0.84 6.99
CA LYS A 142 -9.50 1.96 6.76
C LYS A 142 -8.81 1.91 5.39
N SER A 143 -8.35 0.73 4.96
CA SER A 143 -7.68 0.57 3.67
C SER A 143 -8.60 0.71 2.47
N LEU A 144 -9.84 0.23 2.57
CA LEU A 144 -10.79 0.41 1.48
C LEU A 144 -11.23 1.87 1.38
N GLU A 145 -11.45 2.54 2.51
CA GLU A 145 -11.82 3.95 2.52
C GLU A 145 -10.65 4.84 2.06
N TRP A 146 -9.41 4.49 2.42
CA TRP A 146 -8.21 5.11 1.84
C TRP A 146 -8.16 4.96 0.32
N LEU A 147 -8.42 3.76 -0.21
CA LEU A 147 -8.46 3.51 -1.65
C LEU A 147 -9.55 4.33 -2.34
N ARG A 148 -10.75 4.43 -1.74
CA ARG A 148 -11.83 5.30 -2.23
C ARG A 148 -11.40 6.75 -2.24
N TRP A 149 -10.81 7.24 -1.16
CA TRP A 149 -10.32 8.61 -1.07
C TRP A 149 -9.29 8.92 -2.15
N VAL A 150 -8.25 8.10 -2.30
CA VAL A 150 -7.20 8.35 -3.30
C VAL A 150 -7.69 8.19 -4.73
N GLY A 151 -8.51 7.16 -5.01
CA GLY A 151 -8.98 6.87 -6.36
C GLY A 151 -10.09 7.82 -6.87
N ARG A 152 -10.71 8.62 -5.99
CA ARG A 152 -11.74 9.62 -6.35
C ARG A 152 -11.19 11.04 -6.45
N ARG A 153 -9.93 11.28 -6.08
CA ARG A 153 -9.28 12.60 -6.20
C ARG A 153 -8.98 12.97 -7.65
N LYS A 154 -8.76 14.27 -7.86
CA LYS A 154 -8.30 14.83 -9.15
C LYS A 154 -6.87 14.43 -9.47
N ARG A 155 -5.96 14.53 -8.49
CA ARG A 155 -4.58 14.12 -8.66
C ARG A 155 -4.53 12.59 -8.77
N VAL A 156 -3.86 12.13 -9.81
CA VAL A 156 -3.73 10.70 -10.15
C VAL A 156 -2.29 10.24 -9.94
N GLY A 157 -2.07 8.95 -9.74
CA GLY A 157 -0.74 8.37 -9.56
C GLY A 157 -0.51 7.18 -10.49
N LEU A 158 0.73 6.83 -10.80
CA LEU A 158 1.05 5.55 -11.44
C LEU A 158 1.00 4.40 -10.43
N TRP A 159 1.57 4.63 -9.26
CA TRP A 159 1.65 3.68 -8.15
C TRP A 159 1.12 4.32 -6.87
N VAL A 160 0.31 3.58 -6.13
CA VAL A 160 -0.24 3.99 -4.84
C VAL A 160 0.10 2.93 -3.81
N LEU A 161 0.94 3.28 -2.85
CA LEU A 161 1.44 2.39 -1.81
C LEU A 161 0.99 2.88 -0.44
N LYS A 162 0.65 1.92 0.42
CA LYS A 162 0.49 2.08 1.86
C LYS A 162 1.71 1.51 2.56
N CYS A 163 2.17 2.16 3.62
CA CYS A 163 3.01 1.54 4.64
C CYS A 163 2.57 1.94 6.04
N ASP A 164 3.01 1.22 7.06
CA ASP A 164 2.80 1.60 8.46
C ASP A 164 3.80 2.69 8.91
N ASP A 165 3.51 3.39 10.01
CA ASP A 165 4.40 4.39 10.61
C ASP A 165 5.61 3.79 11.35
N ASP A 166 5.70 2.46 11.43
CA ASP A 166 6.88 1.68 11.86
C ASP A 166 7.68 1.10 10.67
N THR A 167 7.46 1.63 9.47
CA THR A 167 8.14 1.24 8.24
C THR A 167 8.91 2.41 7.64
N PHE A 168 10.15 2.16 7.21
CA PHE A 168 11.03 3.10 6.51
C PHE A 168 11.20 2.69 5.04
N PRO A 169 10.53 3.39 4.10
CA PRO A 169 10.69 3.15 2.66
C PRO A 169 12.00 3.76 2.13
N ILE A 170 12.76 2.98 1.37
CA ILE A 170 14.03 3.39 0.76
C ILE A 170 13.76 3.78 -0.70
N LEU A 171 13.34 5.03 -0.92
CA LEU A 171 12.91 5.50 -2.25
C LEU A 171 13.96 5.33 -3.37
N PRO A 172 15.28 5.52 -3.16
CA PRO A 172 16.29 5.31 -4.20
C PRO A 172 16.34 3.88 -4.77
N ASN A 173 15.82 2.91 -4.03
CA ASN A 173 15.69 1.52 -4.47
C ASN A 173 14.26 1.17 -4.90
N LEU A 174 13.25 1.73 -4.23
CA LEU A 174 11.84 1.50 -4.57
C LEU A 174 11.46 2.07 -5.93
N LEU A 175 11.88 3.30 -6.25
CA LEU A 175 11.50 3.96 -7.51
C LEU A 175 12.04 3.23 -8.74
N PRO A 176 13.33 2.84 -8.82
CA PRO A 176 13.81 2.02 -9.94
C PRO A 176 13.13 0.65 -10.04
N PHE A 177 12.66 0.08 -8.93
CA PHE A 177 11.89 -1.16 -8.98
C PHE A 177 10.53 -0.96 -9.66
N LEU A 178 9.80 0.09 -9.26
CA LEU A 178 8.48 0.42 -9.81
C LEU A 178 8.57 0.86 -11.29
N LEU A 179 9.59 1.64 -11.66
CA LEU A 179 9.80 2.10 -13.04
C LEU A 179 10.12 0.99 -14.05
N LYS A 180 10.58 -0.18 -13.57
CA LYS A 180 10.77 -1.37 -14.43
C LYS A 180 9.46 -2.08 -14.73
N GLN A 181 8.40 -1.76 -14.01
CA GLN A 181 7.08 -2.35 -14.21
C GLN A 181 6.27 -1.45 -15.13
N ASP A 182 5.41 -2.06 -15.93
CA ASP A 182 4.44 -1.32 -16.74
C ASP A 182 3.18 -1.08 -15.90
N PRO A 183 2.87 0.19 -15.53
CA PRO A 183 1.72 0.54 -14.69
C PRO A 183 0.37 0.28 -15.35
N ALA A 184 0.31 0.01 -16.67
CA ALA A 184 -0.90 -0.44 -17.35
C ALA A 184 -1.28 -1.88 -17.00
N ASN A 185 -0.31 -2.70 -16.56
CA ASN A 185 -0.61 -4.03 -16.10
C ASN A 185 -1.19 -3.98 -14.67
N PRO A 186 -2.37 -4.57 -14.42
CA PRO A 186 -2.93 -4.67 -13.08
C PRO A 186 -1.92 -5.32 -12.14
N SER A 187 -1.48 -4.60 -11.11
CA SER A 187 -0.38 -5.03 -10.26
C SER A 187 -0.68 -4.79 -8.79
N TYR A 188 -0.37 -5.80 -7.96
CA TYR A 188 -0.34 -5.74 -6.52
C TYR A 188 1.11 -5.92 -6.05
N VAL A 189 1.67 -4.87 -5.45
CA VAL A 189 3.03 -4.80 -4.91
C VAL A 189 2.96 -5.03 -3.40
N GLY A 190 3.90 -5.78 -2.84
CA GLY A 190 3.98 -5.98 -1.39
C GLY A 190 4.86 -7.18 -1.10
N THR A 191 4.89 -7.66 0.13
CA THR A 191 5.77 -8.76 0.52
C THR A 191 4.97 -9.98 0.95
N GLY A 192 5.37 -11.14 0.43
CA GLY A 192 4.86 -12.43 0.87
C GLY A 192 5.33 -12.84 2.27
N LEU A 193 6.10 -12.00 2.97
CA LEU A 193 6.48 -12.24 4.37
C LEU A 193 5.24 -12.43 5.24
N GLY A 194 5.33 -13.39 6.16
CA GLY A 194 4.21 -13.75 7.03
C GLY A 194 2.99 -14.33 6.31
N ARG A 195 3.06 -14.61 5.00
CA ARG A 195 1.90 -15.05 4.23
C ARG A 195 1.29 -16.33 4.81
N SER A 196 0.00 -16.23 5.10
CA SER A 196 -0.84 -17.40 5.35
C SER A 196 -1.22 -18.06 4.03
N THR A 197 -1.11 -19.38 3.97
CA THR A 197 -1.68 -20.21 2.91
C THR A 197 -3.21 -20.13 2.86
N LYS A 198 -3.85 -19.65 3.93
CA LYS A 198 -5.30 -19.51 4.02
C LYS A 198 -5.86 -18.29 3.28
N TYR A 199 -5.03 -17.30 2.95
CA TYR A 199 -5.47 -16.06 2.32
C TYR A 199 -4.89 -15.94 0.91
N HIS A 200 -5.79 -15.77 -0.07
CA HIS A 200 -5.40 -15.54 -1.46
C HIS A 200 -4.87 -14.12 -1.63
N HIS A 201 -3.85 -13.97 -2.47
CA HIS A 201 -3.14 -12.71 -2.76
C HIS A 201 -2.53 -11.96 -1.57
N TYR A 202 -2.77 -12.35 -0.31
CA TYR A 202 -2.25 -11.72 0.91
C TYR A 202 -0.78 -11.31 0.84
N PHE A 203 -0.54 -10.06 1.22
CA PHE A 203 0.75 -9.52 1.64
C PHE A 203 0.57 -8.97 3.05
N GLU A 204 1.54 -9.21 3.93
CA GLU A 204 1.50 -8.73 5.31
C GLU A 204 1.61 -7.19 5.33
N GLY A 205 0.84 -6.54 6.21
CA GLY A 205 0.47 -5.13 6.19
C GLY A 205 1.55 -4.09 6.41
N MET A 206 2.80 -4.48 6.23
CA MET A 206 3.98 -3.66 6.48
C MET A 206 4.09 -2.55 5.41
N MET A 207 4.16 -2.96 4.14
CA MET A 207 4.04 -2.07 2.99
C MET A 207 3.55 -2.86 1.78
N TYR A 208 2.49 -2.36 1.15
CA TYR A 208 1.93 -2.89 -0.08
C TYR A 208 1.38 -1.76 -0.93
N GLY A 209 1.03 -2.02 -2.19
CA GLY A 209 0.43 -1.02 -3.05
C GLY A 209 -0.03 -1.57 -4.38
N PHE A 210 -0.52 -0.68 -5.22
CA PHE A 210 -1.25 -1.04 -6.42
C PHE A 210 -0.85 -0.17 -7.60
N SER A 211 -0.93 -0.73 -8.80
CA SER A 211 -1.03 0.06 -10.04
C SER A 211 -2.31 0.91 -10.02
N TRP A 212 -2.29 2.08 -10.66
CA TRP A 212 -3.44 3.00 -10.70
C TRP A 212 -4.76 2.35 -11.09
N GLY A 213 -4.76 1.49 -12.11
CA GLY A 213 -5.98 0.83 -12.58
C GLY A 213 -6.66 -0.02 -11.50
N VAL A 214 -5.89 -0.68 -10.64
CA VAL A 214 -6.43 -1.46 -9.51
C VAL A 214 -7.04 -0.53 -8.46
N VAL A 215 -6.38 0.59 -8.15
CA VAL A 215 -6.93 1.63 -7.26
C VAL A 215 -8.25 2.15 -7.79
N LYS A 216 -8.31 2.52 -9.08
CA LYS A 216 -9.54 3.03 -9.71
C LYS A 216 -10.68 2.02 -9.66
N THR A 217 -10.42 0.76 -10.01
CA THR A 217 -11.45 -0.29 -9.92
C THR A 217 -12.00 -0.42 -8.50
N LEU A 218 -11.13 -0.51 -7.48
CA LEU A 218 -11.57 -0.65 -6.09
C LEU A 218 -12.29 0.61 -5.56
N ALA A 219 -11.82 1.80 -5.94
CA ALA A 219 -12.36 3.08 -5.47
C ALA A 219 -13.72 3.45 -6.09
N MET A 220 -13.93 3.06 -7.35
CA MET A 220 -15.14 3.38 -8.12
C MET A 220 -16.23 2.33 -7.98
N THR A 221 -15.91 1.14 -7.47
CA THR A 221 -16.90 0.10 -7.20
C THR A 221 -17.63 0.36 -5.90
N ASP A 222 -18.95 0.25 -5.92
CA ASP A 222 -19.79 0.35 -4.74
C ASP A 222 -19.77 -0.96 -3.93
N ILE A 223 -18.63 -1.23 -3.29
CA ILE A 223 -18.46 -2.38 -2.41
C ILE A 223 -19.35 -2.17 -1.16
N PRO A 224 -20.26 -3.12 -0.85
CA PRO A 224 -21.15 -3.01 0.30
C PRO A 224 -20.42 -2.71 1.60
N GLU A 225 -21.00 -1.83 2.43
CA GLU A 225 -20.39 -1.39 3.69
C GLU A 225 -20.17 -2.54 4.66
N ASP A 226 -21.09 -3.52 4.71
CA ASP A 226 -21.00 -4.71 5.56
C ASP A 226 -19.79 -5.59 5.24
N TYR A 227 -19.25 -5.52 4.02
CA TYR A 227 -18.00 -6.20 3.67
C TYR A 227 -16.81 -5.67 4.49
N GLN A 228 -16.79 -4.38 4.80
CA GLN A 228 -15.70 -3.70 5.48
C GLN A 228 -15.56 -4.08 6.95
N TYR A 229 -16.66 -4.56 7.56
CA TYR A 229 -16.74 -4.84 9.00
C TYR A 229 -16.71 -6.33 9.32
N ARG A 230 -16.38 -7.18 8.35
CA ARG A 230 -16.14 -8.59 8.64
C ARG A 230 -14.89 -8.66 9.51
N GLN A 231 -14.95 -9.40 10.62
CA GLN A 231 -13.85 -9.55 11.59
C GLN A 231 -12.64 -10.31 11.00
N TRP A 232 -11.89 -9.66 10.13
CA TRP A 232 -10.71 -10.20 9.46
C TRP A 232 -9.56 -9.21 9.61
N HIS A 233 -8.34 -9.71 9.47
CA HIS A 233 -7.18 -8.86 9.29
C HIS A 233 -7.33 -8.08 7.98
N GLU A 234 -7.11 -6.77 8.03
CA GLU A 234 -7.25 -5.86 6.89
C GLU A 234 -6.54 -6.36 5.62
N ASP A 235 -5.29 -6.82 5.75
CA ASP A 235 -4.49 -7.38 4.65
C ASP A 235 -5.13 -8.59 3.97
N ALA A 236 -5.86 -9.41 4.74
CA ALA A 236 -6.59 -10.55 4.21
C ALA A 236 -7.81 -10.08 3.42
N SER A 237 -8.52 -9.07 3.91
CA SER A 237 -9.64 -8.45 3.20
C SER A 237 -9.19 -7.82 1.88
N ILE A 238 -8.02 -7.15 1.84
CA ILE A 238 -7.43 -6.68 0.57
C ILE A 238 -7.16 -7.86 -0.38
N GLY A 239 -6.59 -8.96 0.12
CA GLY A 239 -6.37 -10.17 -0.68
C GLY A 239 -7.64 -10.74 -1.31
N GLU A 240 -8.75 -10.76 -0.58
CA GLU A 240 -10.06 -11.17 -1.09
C GLU A 240 -10.63 -10.21 -2.14
N LEU A 241 -10.49 -8.90 -1.94
CA LEU A 241 -10.89 -7.90 -2.94
C LEU A 241 -10.12 -8.07 -4.25
N LEU A 242 -8.81 -8.34 -4.16
CA LEU A 242 -7.96 -8.60 -5.32
C LEU A 242 -8.34 -9.89 -6.05
N PHE A 243 -8.72 -10.93 -5.31
CA PHE A 243 -9.28 -12.15 -5.91
C PHE A 243 -10.62 -11.87 -6.62
N SER A 244 -11.37 -10.88 -6.12
CA SER A 244 -12.68 -10.49 -6.64
C SER A 244 -12.65 -9.52 -7.81
N LEU A 245 -11.46 -9.08 -8.28
CA LEU A 245 -11.34 -8.17 -9.42
C LEU A 245 -12.03 -8.70 -10.69
N PRO A 246 -12.46 -7.80 -11.60
CA PRO A 246 -13.03 -8.17 -12.90
C PRO A 246 -12.15 -9.14 -13.68
N LEU A 247 -12.79 -9.92 -14.55
CA LEU A 247 -12.07 -10.79 -15.46
C LEU A 247 -11.30 -9.96 -16.50
N SER A 248 -10.08 -10.39 -16.79
CA SER A 248 -9.29 -9.84 -17.90
C SER A 248 -10.00 -10.14 -19.23
N PRO A 249 -9.88 -9.27 -20.25
CA PRO A 249 -10.29 -9.58 -21.62
C PRO A 249 -9.67 -10.87 -22.18
N SER A 250 -8.50 -11.26 -21.66
CA SER A 250 -7.78 -12.50 -22.03
C SER A 250 -8.11 -13.69 -21.14
N ALA A 251 -9.09 -13.59 -20.23
CA ALA A 251 -9.39 -14.66 -19.29
C ALA A 251 -9.85 -15.94 -20.01
N PRO A 252 -9.37 -17.13 -19.61
CA PRO A 252 -9.83 -18.38 -20.21
C PRO A 252 -11.30 -18.62 -19.85
N LYS A 253 -12.02 -19.33 -20.73
CA LYS A 253 -13.45 -19.68 -20.55
C LYS A 253 -13.76 -20.35 -19.20
N SER A 254 -12.79 -21.06 -18.62
CA SER A 254 -12.92 -21.68 -17.29
C SER A 254 -13.18 -20.67 -16.17
N CYS A 255 -12.70 -19.42 -16.30
CA CYS A 255 -12.92 -18.37 -15.31
C CYS A 255 -14.36 -17.83 -15.31
N PHE A 256 -15.13 -18.11 -16.37
CA PHE A 256 -16.53 -17.68 -16.53
C PHE A 256 -17.55 -18.73 -16.06
N GLN A 257 -17.11 -19.97 -15.83
CA GLN A 257 -17.98 -21.03 -15.29
C GLN A 257 -18.23 -20.74 -13.79
N SER A 258 -19.47 -20.94 -13.31
CA SER A 258 -20.00 -20.52 -11.99
C SER A 258 -18.96 -20.19 -10.88
N PRO A 259 -19.04 -19.00 -10.26
CA PRO A 259 -18.03 -18.47 -9.33
C PRO A 259 -17.68 -19.38 -8.16
N ARG A 260 -18.61 -20.23 -7.70
CA ARG A 260 -18.40 -21.08 -6.51
C ARG A 260 -17.65 -22.38 -6.78
N THR A 261 -17.69 -22.92 -7.99
CA THR A 261 -17.14 -24.26 -8.27
C THR A 261 -15.88 -24.24 -9.12
N SER A 262 -15.76 -23.36 -10.13
CA SER A 262 -14.63 -23.41 -11.07
C SER A 262 -13.34 -22.79 -10.50
N GLN A 263 -13.42 -21.57 -9.94
CA GLN A 263 -12.27 -20.87 -9.38
C GLN A 263 -11.75 -21.63 -8.15
N LEU A 264 -12.64 -21.94 -7.20
CA LEU A 264 -12.28 -22.75 -6.03
C LEU A 264 -11.74 -24.14 -6.43
N ALA A 265 -12.27 -24.81 -7.47
CA ALA A 265 -11.71 -26.09 -7.92
C ALA A 265 -10.32 -25.94 -8.56
N GLN A 266 -10.07 -24.87 -9.31
CA GLN A 266 -8.74 -24.54 -9.82
C GLN A 266 -7.73 -24.28 -8.68
N TYR A 267 -8.22 -23.85 -7.51
CA TYR A 267 -7.42 -23.52 -6.34
C TYR A 267 -7.42 -24.60 -5.23
N LYS A 268 -8.17 -25.70 -5.35
CA LYS A 268 -8.26 -26.77 -4.32
C LYS A 268 -6.91 -27.46 -4.00
N GLY A 269 -5.87 -27.31 -4.83
CA GLY A 269 -4.49 -27.72 -4.55
C GLY A 269 -3.49 -26.56 -4.41
N ALA A 270 -3.94 -25.32 -4.52
CA ALA A 270 -3.10 -24.13 -4.63
C ALA A 270 -2.94 -23.35 -3.32
N PHE A 271 -3.65 -23.73 -2.24
CA PHE A 271 -3.45 -23.10 -0.94
C PHE A 271 -2.00 -23.26 -0.45
N THR A 272 -1.28 -24.30 -0.87
CA THR A 272 0.15 -24.52 -0.58
C THR A 272 1.11 -23.81 -1.54
N HIS A 273 0.62 -23.31 -2.68
CA HIS A 273 1.46 -22.71 -3.71
C HIS A 273 1.19 -21.20 -3.86
N SER A 274 2.17 -20.47 -4.37
CA SER A 274 1.92 -19.09 -4.75
C SER A 274 0.95 -19.04 -5.92
N PRO A 275 -0.12 -18.21 -5.86
CA PRO A 275 -0.96 -17.89 -6.99
C PRO A 275 -0.10 -17.60 -8.21
N LYS A 276 -0.55 -18.04 -9.38
CA LYS A 276 0.10 -17.68 -10.65
C LYS A 276 0.16 -16.16 -10.76
N SER A 277 1.26 -15.66 -11.30
CA SER A 277 1.49 -14.24 -11.55
C SER A 277 2.01 -14.10 -12.98
N PRO A 278 1.24 -13.50 -13.90
CA PRO A 278 -0.10 -12.93 -13.71
C PRO A 278 -1.16 -13.99 -13.36
N ASP A 279 -2.19 -13.57 -12.62
CA ASP A 279 -3.39 -14.38 -12.39
C ASP A 279 -4.13 -14.60 -13.71
N PRO A 280 -4.47 -15.85 -14.09
CA PRO A 280 -5.03 -16.14 -15.41
C PRO A 280 -6.44 -15.59 -15.62
N CYS A 281 -7.20 -15.32 -14.55
CA CYS A 281 -8.57 -14.83 -14.66
C CYS A 281 -8.64 -13.31 -14.68
N THR A 282 -7.85 -12.63 -13.85
CA THR A 282 -7.91 -11.18 -13.64
C THR A 282 -6.77 -10.44 -14.32
N GLY A 283 -5.71 -11.14 -14.76
CA GLY A 283 -4.48 -10.53 -15.24
C GLY A 283 -3.61 -9.90 -14.15
N LEU A 284 -4.01 -10.01 -12.87
CA LEU A 284 -3.32 -9.38 -11.74
C LEU A 284 -1.91 -9.94 -11.57
N ARG A 285 -0.90 -9.08 -11.68
CA ARG A 285 0.49 -9.38 -11.37
C ARG A 285 0.75 -9.17 -9.89
N ARG A 286 1.29 -10.18 -9.23
CA ARG A 286 1.85 -10.06 -7.89
C ARG A 286 3.33 -9.73 -7.99
N LEU A 287 3.71 -8.58 -7.48
CA LEU A 287 5.07 -8.08 -7.45
C LEU A 287 5.61 -8.25 -6.03
N ASP A 288 6.18 -9.43 -5.77
CA ASP A 288 6.64 -9.83 -4.44
C ASP A 288 7.98 -9.16 -4.09
N LEU A 289 7.97 -8.40 -3.00
CA LEU A 289 9.09 -7.70 -2.38
C LEU A 289 9.73 -8.52 -1.27
N TRP A 290 9.44 -9.83 -1.16
CA TRP A 290 9.96 -10.71 -0.11
C TRP A 290 11.45 -10.44 0.17
N ASP A 291 12.30 -10.50 -0.85
CA ASP A 291 13.75 -10.32 -0.69
C ASP A 291 14.21 -8.86 -0.55
N LYS A 292 13.29 -7.89 -0.56
CA LYS A 292 13.60 -6.44 -0.62
C LYS A 292 12.99 -5.64 0.52
N LEU A 293 11.86 -6.08 1.08
CA LEU A 293 11.19 -5.49 2.24
C LEU A 293 11.33 -6.45 3.40
N ARG A 294 12.06 -6.06 4.45
CA ARG A 294 12.47 -6.98 5.52
C ARG A 294 12.29 -6.37 6.91
N ASN A 295 12.22 -7.28 7.88
CA ASN A 295 12.19 -6.94 9.30
C ASN A 295 13.57 -6.44 9.72
N TRP A 296 13.60 -5.26 10.33
CA TRP A 296 14.84 -4.61 10.79
C TRP A 296 15.68 -5.48 11.73
N HIS A 297 15.03 -6.31 12.56
CA HIS A 297 15.66 -7.05 13.66
C HIS A 297 16.12 -8.46 13.30
N ARG A 298 16.03 -8.88 12.03
CA ARG A 298 16.43 -10.23 11.63
C ARG A 298 17.85 -10.27 11.08
N GLU A 299 18.63 -11.28 11.48
CA GLU A 299 20.05 -11.48 11.14
C GLU A 299 20.39 -11.51 9.64
N PHE A 300 19.38 -11.54 8.75
CA PHE A 300 19.54 -11.58 7.30
C PHE A 300 18.67 -10.53 6.60
N PHE A 301 18.52 -9.33 7.18
CA PHE A 301 17.89 -8.24 6.46
C PHE A 301 18.77 -7.79 5.30
N ARG A 302 18.15 -7.53 4.15
CA ARG A 302 18.87 -7.02 2.98
C ARG A 302 19.27 -5.58 3.28
N ARG A 303 20.54 -5.26 3.01
CA ARG A 303 21.10 -3.92 3.19
C ARG A 303 20.59 -2.97 2.10
N ALA A 304 20.64 -1.67 2.36
CA ALA A 304 20.21 -0.66 1.40
C ALA A 304 21.11 -0.66 0.17
N ASP A 305 22.43 -0.82 0.36
CA ASP A 305 23.42 -0.96 -0.73
C ASP A 305 23.22 -2.25 -1.56
N GLN A 306 22.51 -3.25 -1.02
CA GLN A 306 22.16 -4.48 -1.70
C GLN A 306 20.79 -4.42 -2.40
N GLY A 307 20.08 -3.30 -2.33
CA GLY A 307 18.80 -3.09 -3.02
C GLY A 307 17.56 -3.42 -2.20
N ALA A 308 17.61 -3.26 -0.86
CA ALA A 308 16.41 -3.22 -0.04
C ALA A 308 15.53 -2.03 -0.41
N VAL A 309 14.21 -2.23 -0.49
CA VAL A 309 13.23 -1.18 -0.82
C VAL A 309 12.56 -0.59 0.42
N GLY A 310 12.73 -1.24 1.57
CA GLY A 310 12.26 -0.74 2.86
C GLY A 310 12.56 -1.69 4.00
N TRP A 311 12.47 -1.15 5.21
CA TRP A 311 12.56 -1.91 6.45
C TRP A 311 11.34 -1.65 7.32
N HIS A 312 10.83 -2.68 7.97
CA HIS A 312 9.66 -2.59 8.83
C HIS A 312 9.97 -3.06 10.25
N TRP A 313 8.99 -2.93 11.15
CA TRP A 313 9.09 -3.31 12.57
C TRP A 313 9.99 -2.37 13.39
N LEU A 314 9.98 -1.08 13.03
CA LEU A 314 10.71 0.00 13.72
C LEU A 314 9.86 0.52 14.89
N LYS A 315 9.72 -0.32 15.92
CA LYS A 315 8.73 -0.16 17.00
C LYS A 315 8.93 1.05 17.91
N ASP A 316 10.12 1.64 17.89
CA ASP A 316 10.46 2.85 18.63
C ASP A 316 11.20 3.85 17.74
N ASP A 317 11.40 5.06 18.25
CA ASP A 317 11.91 6.19 17.48
C ASP A 317 13.40 5.98 17.16
N ALA A 318 14.15 5.40 18.11
CA ALA A 318 15.57 5.11 17.94
C ALA A 318 15.82 4.11 16.80
N GLN A 319 14.99 3.06 16.70
CA GLN A 319 15.05 2.10 15.59
C GLN A 319 14.80 2.78 14.25
N TYR A 320 13.85 3.70 14.17
CA TYR A 320 13.55 4.41 12.92
C TYR A 320 14.71 5.32 12.49
N ILE A 321 15.28 6.05 13.45
CA ILE A 321 16.46 6.89 13.21
C ILE A 321 17.64 6.02 12.76
N ASP A 322 17.93 4.92 13.45
CA ASP A 322 19.02 4.01 13.12
C ASP A 322 18.85 3.38 11.73
N ALA A 323 17.61 3.02 11.38
CA ALA A 323 17.26 2.58 10.02
C ALA A 323 17.56 3.70 9.00
N TYR A 324 17.03 4.90 9.18
CA TYR A 324 17.30 6.01 8.27
C TYR A 324 18.82 6.29 8.10
N GLU A 325 19.56 6.42 9.19
CA GLU A 325 21.01 6.72 9.17
C GLU A 325 21.81 5.57 8.55
N THR A 326 21.39 4.33 8.77
CA THR A 326 22.00 3.17 8.13
C THR A 326 21.76 3.17 6.62
N ALA A 327 20.53 3.41 6.15
CA ALA A 327 20.26 3.51 4.71
C ALA A 327 21.08 4.61 4.06
N LYS A 328 21.16 5.77 4.70
CA LYS A 328 21.95 6.92 4.25
C LYS A 328 23.42 6.56 4.09
N ARG A 329 24.06 6.10 5.16
CA ARG A 329 25.46 5.69 5.17
C ARG A 329 25.77 4.64 4.09
N GLU A 330 24.90 3.63 3.95
CA GLU A 330 25.10 2.56 2.97
C GLU A 330 24.95 3.02 1.53
N LEU A 331 23.96 3.87 1.23
CA LEU A 331 23.73 4.37 -0.12
C LEU A 331 24.71 5.48 -0.50
N GLU A 332 25.13 6.34 0.43
CA GLU A 332 26.19 7.34 0.20
C GLU A 332 27.51 6.68 -0.18
N LYS A 333 27.87 5.57 0.49
CA LYS A 333 29.08 4.79 0.16
C LYS A 333 29.17 4.36 -1.31
N ILE A 334 28.02 4.14 -1.95
CA ILE A 334 27.94 3.72 -3.36
C ILE A 334 27.41 4.83 -4.28
N GLY A 335 27.29 6.07 -3.80
CA GLY A 335 26.82 7.22 -4.60
C GLY A 335 25.34 7.16 -5.00
N ARG A 336 24.48 6.46 -4.26
CA ARG A 336 23.07 6.22 -4.59
C ARG A 336 22.08 6.72 -3.53
N TRP A 337 22.51 7.61 -2.62
CA TRP A 337 21.60 8.20 -1.63
C TRP A 337 20.53 9.07 -2.27
N LYS A 338 20.91 9.84 -3.30
CA LYS A 338 19.95 10.54 -4.14
C LYS A 338 19.46 9.61 -5.23
N TRP A 339 18.16 9.69 -5.52
CA TRP A 339 17.56 8.95 -6.64
C TRP A 339 18.19 9.40 -7.96
N ASP A 340 18.74 8.43 -8.69
CA ASP A 340 19.26 8.64 -10.05
C ASP A 340 18.10 8.69 -11.05
N VAL A 341 17.70 9.91 -11.40
CA VAL A 341 16.57 10.17 -12.28
C VAL A 341 16.91 9.73 -13.71
N PRO A 342 16.03 8.96 -14.39
CA PRO A 342 16.25 8.53 -15.76
C PRO A 342 16.64 9.69 -16.69
N SER A 343 17.68 9.51 -17.51
CA SER A 343 18.25 10.56 -18.36
C SER A 343 17.20 11.19 -19.29
N GLY A 344 16.26 10.41 -19.81
CA GLY A 344 15.16 10.89 -20.66
C GLY A 344 14.16 11.83 -19.97
N TRP A 345 14.18 11.94 -18.64
CA TRP A 345 13.29 12.81 -17.87
C TRP A 345 13.94 14.15 -17.49
N LYS A 346 15.26 14.28 -17.72
CA LYS A 346 16.04 15.43 -17.26
C LYS A 346 15.64 16.75 -17.93
N SER A 347 15.02 16.74 -19.10
CA SER A 347 14.56 17.98 -19.75
C SER A 347 13.04 18.14 -19.79
N SER A 348 12.28 17.04 -19.70
CA SER A 348 10.83 17.04 -19.96
C SER A 348 9.97 17.23 -18.71
N LEU A 349 10.48 16.85 -17.53
CA LEU A 349 9.72 16.88 -16.27
C LEU A 349 10.26 17.90 -15.25
N GLN A 350 11.37 18.58 -15.56
CA GLN A 350 11.88 19.68 -14.76
C GLN A 350 11.06 20.95 -15.07
N ARG A 351 10.12 21.33 -14.20
CA ARG A 351 9.64 22.72 -14.08
C ARG A 351 9.34 23.05 -12.64
#